data_AF-A0A3Q3KDP7-F1
#
_entry.id   AF-A0A3Q3KDP7-F1
#
_cell.length_a   1.000
_cell.length_b   1.000
_cell.length_c   1.000
_cell.angle_alpha   90.00
_cell.angle_beta   90.00
_cell.angle_gamma   90.00
#
_symmetry.space_group_name_H-M   'P 1'
#
loop_
_entity.id
_entity.type
_entity.pdbx_description
1 polymer ?
#
loop_
_entity_poly.entity_id
_entity_poly.type
_entity_poly.pdbx_seq_one_letter_code
_entity_poly.pdbx_strand_id
1 'polypeptide(L)'
;MCTGDTNSNLGGRLTDRRNTGQTDGQGGMKNKATTQRQEKRWDDTVDGRSRRAPHWQRHSFPKSVFAAGTAKRTTEILKKKAVLVSLNEDETEGRTTRGAGKVQPPDQPLSAAEWRKLKESLGNLQRFDIQMMTALFTSGAELDIAKSLLNFVAMEKGTLSYELLLQYLVLCVHGGHDAEVFEVYDIMRGSFSSLDTGASSLFIKSFSRTVRWREAINILHEIRKVIIPSASNYGDVIAAAVLHGDIITAWAFYDELIEKGLSPRQEVWNALFKGQRETTEEGGKGLEAMSQSEHQERLLGILLYMRNNQIYPEHSLASSIKTWFESLSGQKWTGSWTSTTPKGVCRCCRSELESIQLTAEEYQHLKDRVMTDIIQGRDVFNKTTPEELEKFKAFVKRKPTFDVVVDGLNVASISNDKNRRSEMLLAIVSELKHQGLTILVLGRKHMLQPCRSWERHDMKLIQQQAHCFFTENISEDDPFLLYATLHSGNHCLFVSKDLMRDHKACLPDIATRQLFFKWQRGHQLVVDGYVAAGKRVRFQSILDYDTIVQTSGDSWHIPYDDTEDRSTYEIPQRWLCLTKH
;
A
#
# COMPACT_ATOMS: atom_id res chain seq x y z
N MET A 1 3.05 7.98 -69.06
CA MET A 1 3.92 8.61 -70.07
C MET A 1 5.25 8.87 -69.37
N CYS A 2 6.17 7.90 -69.43
CA CYS A 2 7.38 7.93 -70.30
C CYS A 2 8.39 8.96 -69.75
N THR A 3 9.62 8.67 -69.32
CA THR A 3 10.69 7.71 -69.68
C THR A 3 11.73 7.76 -68.54
N GLY A 4 12.50 6.74 -68.14
CA GLY A 4 13.19 5.71 -68.92
C GLY A 4 14.59 6.21 -69.28
N ASP A 5 15.63 5.78 -68.57
CA ASP A 5 16.91 5.40 -69.19
C ASP A 5 17.79 4.55 -68.25
N THR A 6 18.18 3.42 -68.82
CA THR A 6 19.05 2.35 -68.33
C THR A 6 20.24 2.26 -69.28
N ASN A 7 21.44 2.04 -68.73
CA ASN A 7 22.53 1.18 -69.25
C ASN A 7 23.88 1.66 -68.68
N SER A 8 24.96 0.88 -68.58
CA SER A 8 25.24 -0.55 -68.42
C SER A 8 26.77 -0.66 -68.55
N ASN A 9 27.36 -1.65 -67.85
CA ASN A 9 28.49 -2.47 -68.31
C ASN A 9 29.95 -1.97 -68.29
N LEU A 10 30.80 -2.74 -67.58
CA LEU A 10 31.86 -3.65 -68.08
C LEU A 10 33.28 -3.51 -67.47
N GLY A 11 33.83 -4.69 -67.10
CA GLY A 11 35.26 -5.04 -67.08
C GLY A 11 35.98 -4.81 -65.73
N GLY A 12 36.67 -5.75 -65.09
CA GLY A 12 37.19 -7.07 -65.45
C GLY A 12 38.65 -7.18 -65.00
N ARG A 13 39.04 -8.18 -64.20
CA ARG A 13 40.31 -8.93 -64.33
C ARG A 13 40.50 -10.03 -63.29
N LEU A 14 41.05 -11.13 -63.80
CA LEU A 14 41.49 -12.38 -63.17
C LEU A 14 42.74 -12.24 -62.29
N THR A 15 42.88 -13.14 -61.31
CA THR A 15 44.03 -14.07 -61.05
C THR A 15 43.76 -14.72 -59.67
N ASP A 16 43.26 -15.94 -59.57
CA ASP A 16 43.90 -17.26 -59.73
C ASP A 16 44.97 -17.61 -58.67
N ARG A 17 44.57 -18.42 -57.66
CA ARG A 17 45.34 -19.62 -57.27
C ARG A 17 44.51 -20.57 -56.39
N ARG A 18 44.33 -21.78 -56.91
CA ARG A 18 43.81 -23.00 -56.25
C ARG A 18 44.82 -23.59 -55.26
N ASN A 19 44.31 -24.19 -54.18
CA ASN A 19 44.43 -25.64 -53.85
C ASN A 19 43.56 -25.91 -52.61
N THR A 20 42.44 -26.64 -52.69
CA THR A 20 42.31 -28.12 -52.54
C THR A 20 43.03 -28.66 -51.30
N GLY A 21 42.39 -29.35 -50.35
CA GLY A 21 41.33 -30.33 -50.54
C GLY A 21 40.45 -30.59 -49.31
N GLN A 22 39.29 -31.16 -49.62
CA GLN A 22 38.34 -31.79 -48.71
C GLN A 22 38.92 -33.07 -48.11
N THR A 23 38.47 -33.45 -46.91
CA THR A 23 37.79 -34.74 -46.69
C THR A 23 37.08 -34.76 -45.34
N ASP A 24 35.94 -35.45 -45.36
CA ASP A 24 34.89 -35.55 -44.36
C ASP A 24 35.26 -36.35 -43.10
N GLY A 25 34.46 -36.18 -42.04
CA GLY A 25 34.43 -37.13 -40.92
C GLY A 25 33.62 -36.66 -39.71
N GLN A 26 32.37 -37.11 -39.63
CA GLN A 26 31.42 -36.92 -38.53
C GLN A 26 31.92 -37.46 -37.17
N GLY A 27 31.45 -36.86 -36.07
CA GLY A 27 31.16 -37.60 -34.82
C GLY A 27 31.38 -36.86 -33.51
N GLY A 28 30.29 -36.69 -32.72
CA GLY A 28 30.34 -36.96 -31.27
C GLY A 28 30.38 -35.79 -30.26
N MET A 29 29.19 -35.40 -29.80
CA MET A 29 28.78 -35.21 -28.38
C MET A 29 29.62 -34.40 -27.35
N LYS A 30 28.95 -33.33 -26.87
CA LYS A 30 28.62 -32.98 -25.46
C LYS A 30 29.72 -32.64 -24.42
N ASN A 31 29.52 -31.43 -23.90
CA ASN A 31 29.44 -31.03 -22.48
C ASN A 31 30.66 -30.44 -21.73
N LYS A 32 30.46 -29.16 -21.39
CA LYS A 32 30.59 -28.50 -20.07
C LYS A 32 31.92 -28.68 -19.31
N ALA A 33 32.68 -27.58 -19.27
CA ALA A 33 33.66 -27.32 -18.22
C ALA A 33 33.08 -26.31 -17.21
N THR A 34 33.08 -26.73 -15.96
CA THR A 34 32.83 -25.95 -14.74
C THR A 34 34.18 -25.42 -14.27
N THR A 35 34.28 -24.14 -13.87
CA THR A 35 35.40 -23.70 -13.03
C THR A 35 35.00 -22.58 -12.08
N GLN A 36 34.87 -22.94 -10.80
CA GLN A 36 35.09 -22.06 -9.64
C GLN A 36 36.58 -21.72 -9.55
N ARG A 37 36.92 -20.46 -9.21
CA ARG A 37 37.83 -20.17 -8.07
C ARG A 37 38.11 -18.67 -7.84
N GLN A 38 38.03 -18.34 -6.54
CA GLN A 38 38.98 -17.56 -5.73
C GLN A 38 39.04 -16.03 -5.81
N GLU A 39 38.65 -15.46 -4.67
CA GLU A 39 39.15 -14.24 -4.05
C GLU A 39 40.67 -14.22 -3.89
N LYS A 40 41.25 -13.02 -4.01
CA LYS A 40 42.59 -12.67 -3.51
C LYS A 40 42.50 -11.44 -2.61
N ARG A 41 43.12 -11.59 -1.45
CA ARG A 41 43.45 -10.60 -0.41
C ARG A 41 44.89 -10.11 -0.63
N TRP A 42 45.15 -8.82 -0.46
CA TRP A 42 46.50 -8.24 -0.23
C TRP A 42 46.42 -7.10 0.79
N ASP A 43 47.49 -6.98 1.57
CA ASP A 43 47.72 -6.15 2.75
C ASP A 43 48.80 -5.09 2.46
N ASP A 44 49.02 -4.19 3.44
CA ASP A 44 50.20 -3.34 3.74
C ASP A 44 50.12 -1.79 3.54
N THR A 45 49.99 -1.09 4.70
CA THR A 45 50.79 0.03 5.30
C THR A 45 51.21 1.28 4.46
N VAL A 46 51.30 2.56 4.91
CA VAL A 46 51.35 3.26 6.22
C VAL A 46 51.18 4.80 6.03
N ASP A 47 50.73 5.49 7.10
CA ASP A 47 50.84 6.92 7.50
C ASP A 47 50.06 8.10 6.85
N GLY A 48 49.50 8.96 7.72
CA GLY A 48 49.22 10.38 7.44
C GLY A 48 47.88 10.95 7.93
N ARG A 49 47.90 11.68 9.06
CA ARG A 49 46.80 12.46 9.67
C ARG A 49 45.93 13.28 8.68
N SER A 50 44.60 13.21 8.78
CA SER A 50 43.72 14.40 8.94
C SER A 50 42.24 14.04 9.16
N ARG A 51 41.58 14.76 10.08
CA ARG A 51 40.16 14.64 10.42
C ARG A 51 39.25 15.02 9.24
N ARG A 52 38.31 14.14 8.84
CA ARG A 52 37.05 14.49 8.14
C ARG A 52 35.93 13.53 8.53
N ALA A 53 34.72 14.08 8.64
CA ALA A 53 33.47 13.47 9.06
C ALA A 53 33.06 12.24 8.22
N PRO A 54 32.31 11.27 8.79
CA PRO A 54 31.96 10.07 8.06
C PRO A 54 30.88 10.33 7.01
N HIS A 55 31.25 9.90 5.82
CA HIS A 55 30.50 9.80 4.59
C HIS A 55 29.38 8.75 4.76
N TRP A 56 28.11 9.14 4.62
CA TRP A 56 27.00 8.20 4.54
C TRP A 56 27.19 7.31 3.31
N GLN A 57 27.48 6.03 3.54
CA GLN A 57 27.54 5.00 2.52
C GLN A 57 26.13 4.60 2.10
N ARG A 58 25.94 4.47 0.78
CA ARG A 58 24.71 4.01 0.12
C ARG A 58 24.27 2.66 0.68
N HIS A 59 23.12 2.63 1.36
CA HIS A 59 22.41 1.41 1.67
C HIS A 59 21.42 1.07 0.56
N SER A 60 21.46 -0.19 0.14
CA SER A 60 20.52 -0.85 -0.77
C SER A 60 19.09 -0.79 -0.24
N PHE A 61 18.16 -0.30 -1.06
CA PHE A 61 16.77 -0.04 -0.71
C PHE A 61 15.98 -1.34 -0.43
N PRO A 62 15.29 -1.46 0.72
CA PRO A 62 14.24 -2.46 0.93
C PRO A 62 13.00 -2.15 0.07
N LYS A 63 12.29 -3.22 -0.32
CA LYS A 63 11.07 -3.16 -1.14
C LYS A 63 9.99 -2.27 -0.50
N SER A 64 9.46 -1.35 -1.30
CA SER A 64 8.35 -0.44 -0.99
C SER A 64 7.07 -1.22 -0.68
N VAL A 65 6.53 -1.05 0.51
CA VAL A 65 5.15 -1.42 0.86
C VAL A 65 4.37 -0.09 1.05
N PHE A 66 3.03 -0.09 1.10
CA PHE A 66 2.04 1.01 1.36
C PHE A 66 1.29 1.61 0.17
N ALA A 67 -0.02 1.92 0.27
CA ALA A 67 -0.99 1.90 1.37
C ALA A 67 -2.34 1.27 0.92
N ALA A 68 -3.04 0.60 1.83
CA ALA A 68 -4.43 0.18 1.66
C ALA A 68 -5.31 1.08 2.54
N GLY A 69 -6.25 1.79 1.92
CA GLY A 69 -7.15 2.73 2.57
C GLY A 69 -8.12 2.05 3.54
N THR A 70 -8.41 2.77 4.62
CA THR A 70 -9.23 2.33 5.74
C THR A 70 -10.71 2.57 5.44
N ALA A 71 -11.48 1.52 5.11
CA ALA A 71 -12.90 1.50 5.41
C ALA A 71 -13.04 0.93 6.83
N LYS A 72 -13.67 1.64 7.78
CA LYS A 72 -13.69 1.25 9.21
C LYS A 72 -15.06 0.83 9.77
N ARG A 73 -16.19 1.05 9.09
CA ARG A 73 -17.51 0.85 9.72
C ARG A 73 -18.18 -0.50 9.52
N THR A 74 -18.08 -1.10 8.32
CA THR A 74 -18.43 -2.54 8.14
C THR A 74 -17.40 -3.44 8.83
N THR A 75 -16.22 -2.88 9.05
CA THR A 75 -14.99 -3.53 9.51
C THR A 75 -14.96 -3.72 11.01
N GLU A 76 -15.64 -2.96 11.87
CA GLU A 76 -15.65 -3.26 13.31
C GLU A 76 -16.52 -4.48 13.65
N ILE A 77 -17.69 -4.61 13.02
CA ILE A 77 -18.54 -5.80 13.15
C ILE A 77 -17.90 -7.00 12.43
N LEU A 78 -17.26 -6.78 11.28
CA LEU A 78 -16.47 -7.81 10.59
C LEU A 78 -15.14 -8.11 11.28
N LYS A 79 -14.48 -7.17 11.99
CA LYS A 79 -13.24 -7.40 12.78
C LYS A 79 -13.56 -8.18 14.04
N LYS A 80 -14.65 -7.87 14.75
CA LYS A 80 -15.12 -8.68 15.89
C LYS A 80 -15.35 -10.14 15.48
N LYS A 81 -15.82 -10.39 14.24
CA LYS A 81 -15.95 -11.74 13.68
C LYS A 81 -14.64 -12.30 13.09
N ALA A 82 -13.84 -11.48 12.40
CA ALA A 82 -12.65 -11.90 11.66
C ALA A 82 -11.43 -12.15 12.55
N VAL A 83 -11.29 -11.44 13.67
CA VAL A 83 -10.22 -11.69 14.66
C VAL A 83 -10.34 -13.09 15.26
N LEU A 84 -11.56 -13.60 15.43
CA LEU A 84 -11.77 -14.96 15.90
C LEU A 84 -11.67 -16.00 14.79
N VAL A 85 -12.06 -15.64 13.55
CA VAL A 85 -11.95 -16.53 12.38
C VAL A 85 -10.50 -16.73 11.94
N SER A 86 -9.65 -15.70 11.98
CA SER A 86 -8.23 -15.84 11.60
C SER A 86 -7.39 -16.60 12.63
N LEU A 87 -7.87 -16.77 13.87
CA LEU A 87 -7.23 -17.58 14.90
C LEU A 87 -7.63 -19.06 14.82
N ASN A 88 -8.64 -19.40 14.00
CA ASN A 88 -9.19 -20.75 13.86
C ASN A 88 -8.81 -21.43 12.53
N GLU A 89 -7.98 -20.80 11.67
CA GLU A 89 -7.69 -21.30 10.33
C GLU A 89 -6.68 -22.46 10.24
N ASP A 90 -6.00 -22.84 11.33
CA ASP A 90 -4.97 -23.90 11.27
C ASP A 90 -5.44 -25.33 11.57
N GLU A 91 -6.69 -25.57 11.99
CA GLU A 91 -7.23 -26.94 12.05
C GLU A 91 -8.75 -26.96 11.86
N THR A 92 -9.26 -27.00 10.62
CA THR A 92 -10.47 -27.76 10.22
C THR A 92 -10.82 -27.55 8.74
N GLU A 93 -10.08 -28.20 7.83
CA GLU A 93 -10.71 -28.61 6.56
C GLU A 93 -11.61 -29.82 6.84
N GLY A 94 -12.93 -29.56 6.95
CA GLY A 94 -13.94 -30.61 6.78
C GLY A 94 -15.04 -30.67 7.84
N ARG A 95 -16.04 -29.79 7.73
CA ARG A 95 -17.48 -30.13 7.70
C ARG A 95 -18.32 -28.86 7.91
N THR A 96 -18.97 -28.42 6.84
CA THR A 96 -20.15 -27.57 6.93
C THR A 96 -21.31 -28.37 7.52
N THR A 97 -21.57 -28.25 8.83
CA THR A 97 -22.85 -28.65 9.42
C THR A 97 -23.70 -27.42 9.66
N ARG A 98 -24.80 -27.33 8.88
CA ARG A 98 -25.93 -26.43 9.08
C ARG A 98 -26.53 -26.64 10.47
N GLY A 99 -26.79 -25.54 11.19
CA GLY A 99 -27.74 -25.49 12.31
C GLY A 99 -27.18 -25.77 13.71
N ALA A 100 -26.25 -24.95 14.22
CA ALA A 100 -25.99 -24.85 15.66
C ALA A 100 -26.79 -23.65 16.22
N GLY A 101 -27.69 -23.90 17.18
CA GLY A 101 -28.35 -22.84 17.93
C GLY A 101 -27.29 -21.96 18.60
N LYS A 102 -27.42 -20.63 18.49
CA LYS A 102 -26.50 -19.70 19.16
C LYS A 102 -26.58 -19.93 20.66
N VAL A 103 -25.47 -20.33 21.28
CA VAL A 103 -25.31 -20.38 22.73
C VAL A 103 -25.56 -18.97 23.26
N GLN A 104 -26.53 -18.81 24.17
CA GLN A 104 -26.78 -17.54 24.83
C GLN A 104 -25.93 -17.45 26.11
N PRO A 105 -25.17 -16.35 26.29
CA PRO A 105 -24.41 -16.15 27.51
C PRO A 105 -25.34 -15.82 28.70
N PRO A 106 -24.97 -16.17 29.93
CA PRO A 106 -25.71 -15.79 31.12
C PRO A 106 -25.58 -14.28 31.38
N ASP A 107 -26.59 -13.71 32.06
CA ASP A 107 -26.64 -12.28 32.39
C ASP A 107 -25.90 -11.91 33.69
N GLN A 108 -25.44 -12.91 34.45
CA GLN A 108 -24.72 -12.72 35.71
C GLN A 108 -23.62 -13.80 35.90
N PRO A 109 -22.59 -13.53 36.73
CA PRO A 109 -21.57 -14.53 37.05
C PRO A 109 -22.19 -15.76 37.72
N LEU A 110 -21.77 -16.95 37.29
CA LEU A 110 -22.30 -18.21 37.81
C LEU A 110 -21.28 -18.94 38.68
N SER A 111 -21.74 -19.67 39.68
CA SER A 111 -20.93 -20.61 40.44
C SER A 111 -20.54 -21.84 39.60
N ALA A 112 -19.52 -22.58 40.02
CA ALA A 112 -19.08 -23.79 39.31
C ALA A 112 -20.19 -24.86 39.18
N ALA A 113 -21.10 -24.95 40.15
CA ALA A 113 -22.23 -25.86 40.09
C ALA A 113 -23.29 -25.41 39.07
N GLU A 114 -23.52 -24.11 38.94
CA GLU A 114 -24.44 -23.53 37.96
C GLU A 114 -23.89 -23.63 36.53
N TRP A 115 -22.59 -23.37 36.34
CA TRP A 115 -21.92 -23.62 35.05
C TRP A 115 -22.03 -25.08 34.61
N ARG A 116 -21.87 -26.03 35.56
CA ARG A 116 -22.03 -27.46 35.27
C ARG A 116 -23.46 -27.78 34.81
N LYS A 117 -24.48 -27.29 35.52
CA LYS A 117 -25.89 -27.44 35.14
C LYS A 117 -26.19 -26.83 33.77
N LEU A 118 -25.63 -25.66 33.48
CA LEU A 118 -25.81 -25.00 32.18
C LEU A 118 -25.20 -25.83 31.04
N LYS A 119 -23.97 -26.32 31.24
CA LYS A 119 -23.28 -27.19 30.28
C LYS A 119 -24.05 -28.50 30.02
N GLU A 120 -24.59 -29.11 31.07
CA GLU A 120 -25.44 -30.31 30.98
C GLU A 120 -26.75 -30.02 30.24
N SER A 121 -27.42 -28.89 30.54
CA SER A 121 -28.68 -28.48 29.90
C SER A 121 -28.54 -28.24 28.39
N LEU A 122 -27.34 -27.84 27.95
CA LEU A 122 -27.00 -27.63 26.56
C LEU A 122 -26.47 -28.90 25.87
N GLY A 123 -26.62 -30.06 26.51
CA GLY A 123 -26.27 -31.37 25.93
C GLY A 123 -24.78 -31.68 25.93
N ASN A 124 -24.01 -31.11 26.88
CA ASN A 124 -22.56 -31.33 27.00
C ASN A 124 -21.81 -31.07 25.68
N LEU A 125 -22.06 -29.89 25.10
CA LEU A 125 -21.40 -29.44 23.87
C LEU A 125 -19.88 -29.62 23.93
N GLN A 126 -19.34 -30.18 22.85
CA GLN A 126 -17.89 -30.22 22.62
C GLN A 126 -17.34 -28.80 22.57
N ARG A 127 -16.21 -28.55 23.25
CA ARG A 127 -15.59 -27.22 23.38
C ARG A 127 -16.55 -26.14 23.90
N PHE A 128 -17.43 -26.51 24.84
CA PHE A 128 -18.40 -25.61 25.48
C PHE A 128 -17.75 -24.30 25.96
N ASP A 129 -16.60 -24.38 26.60
CA ASP A 129 -15.85 -23.25 27.15
C ASP A 129 -15.46 -22.22 26.08
N ILE A 130 -14.92 -22.68 24.95
CA ILE A 130 -14.55 -21.84 23.81
C ILE A 130 -15.79 -21.19 23.17
N GLN A 131 -16.84 -21.99 22.93
CA GLN A 131 -18.07 -21.47 22.35
C GLN A 131 -18.76 -20.43 23.25
N MET A 132 -18.75 -20.66 24.57
CA MET A 132 -19.31 -19.74 25.55
C MET A 132 -18.47 -18.45 25.65
N MET A 133 -17.15 -18.53 25.69
CA MET A 133 -16.28 -17.35 25.68
C MET A 133 -16.47 -16.51 24.41
N THR A 134 -16.64 -17.16 23.27
CA THR A 134 -16.99 -16.51 22.01
C THR A 134 -18.36 -15.81 22.07
N ALA A 135 -19.35 -16.44 22.70
CA ALA A 135 -20.67 -15.86 22.88
C ALA A 135 -20.62 -14.62 23.80
N LEU A 136 -19.89 -14.70 24.91
CA LEU A 136 -19.65 -13.59 25.85
C LEU A 136 -18.98 -12.39 25.16
N PHE A 137 -17.97 -12.64 24.33
CA PHE A 137 -17.33 -11.58 23.54
C PHE A 137 -18.31 -10.94 22.54
N THR A 138 -19.12 -11.75 21.87
CA THR A 138 -20.06 -11.26 20.84
C THR A 138 -21.22 -10.47 21.45
N SER A 139 -21.68 -10.84 22.65
CA SER A 139 -22.73 -10.13 23.38
C SER A 139 -22.22 -8.88 24.12
N GLY A 140 -20.91 -8.75 24.32
CA GLY A 140 -20.33 -7.70 25.14
C GLY A 140 -20.65 -7.88 26.63
N ALA A 141 -20.62 -9.12 27.11
CA ALA A 141 -20.90 -9.45 28.50
C ALA A 141 -19.86 -8.86 29.47
N GLU A 142 -20.26 -8.70 30.74
CA GLU A 142 -19.38 -8.20 31.80
C GLU A 142 -18.20 -9.15 32.07
N LEU A 143 -17.06 -8.57 32.44
CA LEU A 143 -15.81 -9.30 32.68
C LEU A 143 -15.97 -10.40 33.74
N ASP A 144 -16.74 -10.13 34.81
CA ASP A 144 -16.92 -11.07 35.92
C ASP A 144 -17.63 -12.36 35.48
N ILE A 145 -18.46 -12.29 34.45
CA ILE A 145 -19.11 -13.47 33.87
C ILE A 145 -18.06 -14.34 33.18
N ALA A 146 -17.19 -13.73 32.37
CA ALA A 146 -16.08 -14.43 31.70
C ALA A 146 -15.06 -14.99 32.70
N LYS A 147 -14.75 -14.27 33.79
CA LYS A 147 -13.93 -14.76 34.91
C LYS A 147 -14.55 -15.99 35.56
N SER A 148 -15.86 -15.96 35.82
CA SER A 148 -16.55 -17.09 36.45
C SER A 148 -16.48 -18.35 35.58
N LEU A 149 -16.53 -18.19 34.25
CA LEU A 149 -16.34 -19.29 33.30
C LEU A 149 -14.91 -19.85 33.36
N LEU A 150 -13.89 -18.99 33.41
CA LEU A 150 -12.50 -19.45 33.59
C LEU A 150 -12.31 -20.23 34.88
N ASN A 151 -12.83 -19.73 36.00
CA ASN A 151 -12.76 -20.40 37.29
C ASN A 151 -13.43 -21.78 37.26
N PHE A 152 -14.61 -21.88 36.63
CA PHE A 152 -15.28 -23.16 36.43
C PHE A 152 -14.42 -24.14 35.61
N VAL A 153 -13.85 -23.69 34.49
CA VAL A 153 -13.02 -24.54 33.63
C VAL A 153 -11.74 -24.98 34.33
N ALA A 154 -11.10 -24.08 35.08
CA ALA A 154 -9.92 -24.40 35.88
C ALA A 154 -10.25 -25.44 36.97
N MET A 155 -11.40 -25.32 37.65
CA MET A 155 -11.84 -26.31 38.64
C MET A 155 -12.20 -27.66 38.02
N GLU A 156 -12.83 -27.66 36.84
CA GLU A 156 -13.28 -28.88 36.16
C GLU A 156 -12.12 -29.65 35.51
N LYS A 157 -11.22 -28.95 34.82
CA LYS A 157 -10.14 -29.55 34.02
C LYS A 157 -8.78 -29.51 34.72
N GLY A 158 -8.64 -28.77 35.83
CA GLY A 158 -7.38 -28.55 36.54
C GLY A 158 -6.40 -27.59 35.84
N THR A 159 -6.65 -27.24 34.58
CA THR A 159 -5.80 -26.36 33.75
C THR A 159 -6.67 -25.56 32.78
N LEU A 160 -6.14 -24.42 32.32
CA LEU A 160 -6.75 -23.60 31.27
C LEU A 160 -6.03 -23.84 29.94
N SER A 161 -6.76 -24.04 28.85
CA SER A 161 -6.17 -24.19 27.53
C SER A 161 -5.66 -22.83 27.01
N TYR A 162 -4.61 -22.87 26.19
CA TYR A 162 -4.06 -21.67 25.54
C TYR A 162 -5.13 -20.90 24.75
N GLU A 163 -5.95 -21.64 23.99
CA GLU A 163 -7.01 -21.07 23.17
C GLU A 163 -8.07 -20.32 23.99
N LEU A 164 -8.50 -20.89 25.13
CA LEU A 164 -9.48 -20.24 26.00
C LEU A 164 -8.92 -18.95 26.61
N LEU A 165 -7.66 -18.97 27.05
CA LEU A 165 -6.96 -17.80 27.56
C LEU A 165 -6.78 -16.73 26.49
N LEU A 166 -6.51 -17.12 25.24
CA LEU A 166 -6.42 -16.18 24.13
C LEU A 166 -7.77 -15.50 23.83
N GLN A 167 -8.88 -16.24 23.83
CA GLN A 167 -10.22 -15.64 23.65
C GLN A 167 -10.60 -14.72 24.80
N TYR A 168 -10.24 -15.10 26.02
CA TYR A 168 -10.43 -14.25 27.19
C TYR A 168 -9.57 -12.98 27.12
N LEU A 169 -8.31 -13.09 26.70
CA LEU A 169 -7.41 -11.96 26.47
C LEU A 169 -8.00 -10.99 25.43
N VAL A 170 -8.55 -11.51 24.34
CA VAL A 170 -9.24 -10.70 23.33
C VAL A 170 -10.39 -9.91 23.98
N LEU A 171 -11.22 -10.55 24.82
CA LEU A 171 -12.29 -9.87 25.55
C LEU A 171 -11.73 -8.77 26.46
N CYS A 172 -10.71 -9.07 27.26
CA CYS A 172 -10.10 -8.11 28.19
C CYS A 172 -9.55 -6.87 27.48
N VAL A 173 -8.78 -7.05 26.40
CA VAL A 173 -8.14 -5.96 25.65
C VAL A 173 -9.17 -5.08 24.93
N HIS A 174 -10.28 -5.67 24.45
CA HIS A 174 -11.37 -4.91 23.82
C HIS A 174 -12.26 -4.21 24.84
N GLY A 175 -12.45 -4.80 26.03
CA GLY A 175 -13.15 -4.19 27.16
C GLY A 175 -12.35 -3.12 27.91
N GLY A 176 -11.05 -2.99 27.63
CA GLY A 176 -10.17 -2.05 28.33
C GLY A 176 -9.80 -2.47 29.74
N HIS A 177 -9.87 -3.78 30.03
CA HIS A 177 -9.57 -4.36 31.33
C HIS A 177 -8.07 -4.64 31.48
N ASP A 178 -7.23 -3.61 31.38
CA ASP A 178 -5.77 -3.78 31.30
C ASP A 178 -5.15 -4.42 32.57
N ALA A 179 -5.75 -4.22 33.75
CA ALA A 179 -5.31 -4.89 34.98
C ALA A 179 -5.45 -6.41 34.90
N GLU A 180 -6.55 -6.88 34.29
CA GLU A 180 -6.79 -8.31 34.08
C GLU A 180 -5.80 -8.90 33.07
N VAL A 181 -5.45 -8.13 32.05
CA VAL A 181 -4.48 -8.54 31.03
C VAL A 181 -3.12 -8.87 31.67
N PHE A 182 -2.74 -8.21 32.76
CA PHE A 182 -1.52 -8.53 33.49
C PHE A 182 -1.58 -9.89 34.15
N GLU A 183 -2.70 -10.23 34.81
CA GLU A 183 -2.90 -11.56 35.40
C GLU A 183 -2.87 -12.65 34.32
N VAL A 184 -3.54 -12.40 33.19
CA VAL A 184 -3.54 -13.33 32.04
C VAL A 184 -2.12 -13.47 31.46
N TYR A 185 -1.35 -12.39 31.38
CA TYR A 185 0.04 -12.43 30.92
C TYR A 185 0.90 -13.32 31.81
N ASP A 186 0.81 -13.15 33.13
CA ASP A 186 1.56 -13.93 34.10
C ASP A 186 1.16 -15.42 34.06
N ILE A 187 -0.15 -15.71 33.96
CA ILE A 187 -0.67 -17.09 33.81
C ILE A 187 -0.14 -17.72 32.51
N MET A 188 -0.22 -17.02 31.38
CA MET A 188 0.20 -17.56 30.09
C MET A 188 1.72 -17.76 30.02
N ARG A 189 2.52 -16.84 30.57
CA ARG A 189 3.99 -16.99 30.65
C ARG A 189 4.43 -18.08 31.63
N GLY A 190 3.68 -18.31 32.71
CA GLY A 190 3.93 -19.39 33.66
C GLY A 190 3.52 -20.77 33.13
N SER A 191 2.48 -20.83 32.30
CA SER A 191 1.88 -22.09 31.83
C SER A 191 2.38 -22.56 30.45
N PHE A 192 2.88 -21.66 29.62
CA PHE A 192 3.29 -21.95 28.23
C PHE A 192 4.68 -21.42 27.93
N SER A 193 5.47 -22.18 27.16
CA SER A 193 6.86 -21.86 26.82
C SER A 193 7.01 -20.69 25.84
N SER A 194 5.97 -20.40 25.07
CA SER A 194 5.97 -19.35 24.05
C SER A 194 4.57 -18.79 23.85
N LEU A 195 4.49 -17.49 23.57
CA LEU A 195 3.27 -16.82 23.15
C LEU A 195 3.27 -16.72 21.63
N ASP A 196 2.11 -16.93 21.01
CA ASP A 196 1.93 -16.68 19.59
C ASP A 196 1.93 -15.16 19.27
N THR A 197 1.92 -14.87 17.98
CA THR A 197 1.99 -13.49 17.46
C THR A 197 0.72 -12.69 17.79
N GLY A 198 -0.44 -13.37 17.86
CA GLY A 198 -1.73 -12.81 18.22
C GLY A 198 -1.79 -12.34 19.67
N ALA A 199 -1.49 -13.24 20.61
CA ALA A 199 -1.42 -12.95 22.04
C ALA A 199 -0.39 -11.84 22.32
N SER A 200 0.81 -11.96 21.76
CA SER A 200 1.87 -10.97 21.96
C SER A 200 1.47 -9.58 21.45
N SER A 201 0.74 -9.51 20.33
CA SER A 201 0.18 -8.24 19.83
C SER A 201 -0.88 -7.64 20.75
N LEU A 202 -1.74 -8.46 21.35
CA LEU A 202 -2.75 -8.03 22.33
C LEU A 202 -2.10 -7.51 23.61
N PHE A 203 -1.06 -8.19 24.10
CA PHE A 203 -0.29 -7.73 25.24
C PHE A 203 0.41 -6.41 24.94
N ILE A 204 1.13 -6.28 23.83
CA ILE A 204 1.76 -5.01 23.42
C ILE A 204 0.75 -3.87 23.47
N LYS A 205 -0.43 -4.06 22.87
CA LYS A 205 -1.49 -3.06 22.83
C LYS A 205 -1.99 -2.66 24.21
N SER A 206 -2.22 -3.62 25.11
CA SER A 206 -2.69 -3.35 26.47
C SER A 206 -1.61 -2.69 27.33
N PHE A 207 -0.43 -3.29 27.41
CA PHE A 207 0.69 -2.75 28.19
C PHE A 207 1.07 -1.32 27.78
N SER A 208 1.04 -1.01 26.47
CA SER A 208 1.32 0.32 25.92
C SER A 208 0.40 1.43 26.44
N ARG A 209 -0.81 1.10 26.92
CA ARG A 209 -1.78 2.08 27.46
C ARG A 209 -1.55 2.39 28.94
N THR A 210 -0.61 1.70 29.58
CA THR A 210 -0.43 1.72 31.03
C THR A 210 0.96 2.19 31.42
N VAL A 211 1.16 2.41 32.73
CA VAL A 211 2.48 2.73 33.30
C VAL A 211 3.51 1.62 33.07
N ARG A 212 3.08 0.39 32.75
CA ARG A 212 3.94 -0.76 32.44
C ARG A 212 4.36 -0.81 30.96
N TRP A 213 4.25 0.27 30.21
CA TRP A 213 4.54 0.29 28.76
C TRP A 213 5.92 -0.23 28.35
N ARG A 214 6.93 -0.19 29.23
CA ARG A 214 8.26 -0.79 28.98
C ARG A 214 8.21 -2.31 28.75
N GLU A 215 7.23 -3.00 29.32
CA GLU A 215 6.97 -4.42 29.05
C GLU A 215 6.54 -4.63 27.59
N ALA A 216 5.78 -3.70 27.02
CA ALA A 216 5.40 -3.76 25.61
C ALA A 216 6.62 -3.71 24.69
N ILE A 217 7.66 -2.95 25.05
CA ILE A 217 8.95 -2.95 24.33
C ILE A 217 9.62 -4.32 24.42
N ASN A 218 9.68 -4.92 25.61
CA ASN A 218 10.28 -6.24 25.80
C ASN A 218 9.58 -7.29 24.93
N ILE A 219 8.24 -7.29 24.94
CA ILE A 219 7.44 -8.21 24.13
C ILE A 219 7.66 -7.95 22.63
N LEU A 220 7.73 -6.68 22.19
CA LEU A 220 8.04 -6.33 20.80
C LEU A 220 9.41 -6.87 20.37
N HIS A 221 10.42 -6.76 21.24
CA HIS A 221 11.75 -7.32 20.98
C HIS A 221 11.77 -8.85 20.94
N GLU A 222 10.94 -9.53 21.74
CA GLU A 222 10.78 -10.98 21.65
C GLU A 222 10.17 -11.39 20.30
N ILE A 223 9.06 -10.77 19.89
CA ILE A 223 8.41 -11.04 18.60
C ILE A 223 9.38 -10.79 17.43
N ARG A 224 10.17 -9.70 17.51
CA ARG A 224 11.15 -9.31 16.49
C ARG A 224 12.19 -10.39 16.19
N LYS A 225 12.48 -11.29 17.15
CA LYS A 225 13.42 -12.41 16.94
C LYS A 225 12.88 -13.47 16.00
N VAL A 226 11.55 -13.56 15.83
CA VAL A 226 10.89 -14.62 15.06
C VAL A 226 10.27 -14.06 13.78
N ILE A 227 9.63 -12.88 13.84
CA ILE A 227 8.93 -12.26 12.72
C ILE A 227 9.15 -10.75 12.68
N ILE A 228 8.77 -10.11 11.56
CA ILE A 228 8.68 -8.64 11.49
C ILE A 228 7.39 -8.21 12.21
N PRO A 229 7.46 -7.41 13.30
CA PRO A 229 6.26 -6.95 13.99
C PRO A 229 5.37 -6.09 13.08
N SER A 230 4.07 -6.07 13.35
CA SER A 230 3.14 -5.29 12.53
C SER A 230 3.26 -3.79 12.78
N ALA A 231 2.79 -2.98 11.83
CA ALA A 231 2.67 -1.52 12.02
C ALA A 231 1.81 -1.14 13.24
N SER A 232 0.90 -2.02 13.69
CA SER A 232 0.15 -1.82 14.94
C SER A 232 1.07 -1.90 16.15
N ASN A 233 1.92 -2.93 16.20
CA ASN A 233 2.76 -3.19 17.37
C ASN A 233 3.76 -2.05 17.59
N TYR A 234 4.44 -1.62 16.53
CA TYR A 234 5.28 -0.43 16.57
C TYR A 234 4.46 0.81 16.95
N GLY A 235 3.28 1.00 16.36
CA GLY A 235 2.44 2.16 16.64
C GLY A 235 1.98 2.28 18.10
N ASP A 236 1.62 1.15 18.72
CA ASP A 236 1.22 1.09 20.14
C ASP A 236 2.40 1.51 21.05
N VAL A 237 3.60 0.97 20.79
CA VAL A 237 4.82 1.30 21.56
C VAL A 237 5.27 2.75 21.34
N ILE A 238 5.24 3.26 20.10
CA ILE A 238 5.61 4.65 19.79
C ILE A 238 4.66 5.60 20.52
N ALA A 239 3.35 5.36 20.46
CA ALA A 239 2.37 6.19 21.15
C ALA A 239 2.58 6.19 22.67
N ALA A 240 2.91 5.02 23.25
CA ALA A 240 3.22 4.90 24.66
C ALA A 240 4.48 5.67 25.07
N ALA A 241 5.55 5.56 24.26
CA ALA A 241 6.81 6.26 24.49
C ALA A 241 6.59 7.78 24.49
N VAL A 242 5.84 8.30 23.50
CA VAL A 242 5.47 9.73 23.44
C VAL A 242 4.65 10.15 24.66
N LEU A 243 3.65 9.35 25.06
CA LEU A 243 2.80 9.65 26.22
C LEU A 243 3.61 9.78 27.52
N HIS A 244 4.67 9.00 27.66
CA HIS A 244 5.55 9.00 28.83
C HIS A 244 6.79 9.92 28.66
N GLY A 245 6.83 10.75 27.62
CA GLY A 245 7.91 11.72 27.39
C GLY A 245 9.22 11.16 26.82
N ASP A 246 9.27 9.87 26.46
CA ASP A 246 10.44 9.21 25.88
C ASP A 246 10.44 9.37 24.34
N ILE A 247 10.66 10.61 23.90
CA ILE A 247 10.63 10.99 22.48
C ILE A 247 11.75 10.31 21.68
N ILE A 248 12.91 10.05 22.28
CA ILE A 248 14.05 9.39 21.63
C ILE A 248 13.67 7.95 21.24
N THR A 249 13.10 7.21 22.19
CA THR A 249 12.64 5.83 21.94
C THR A 249 11.50 5.80 20.93
N ALA A 250 10.55 6.74 21.01
CA ALA A 250 9.47 6.87 20.04
C ALA A 250 10.00 7.00 18.61
N TRP A 251 10.99 7.85 18.41
CA TRP A 251 11.58 8.09 17.11
C TRP A 251 12.48 6.94 16.63
N ALA A 252 13.21 6.27 17.51
CA ALA A 252 13.98 5.08 17.16
C ALA A 252 13.08 3.95 16.60
N PHE A 253 11.93 3.71 17.25
CA PHE A 253 10.95 2.75 16.73
C PHE A 253 10.25 3.23 15.46
N TYR A 254 10.05 4.54 15.29
CA TYR A 254 9.54 5.10 14.04
C TYR A 254 10.51 4.86 12.87
N ASP A 255 11.80 5.10 13.06
CA ASP A 255 12.82 4.85 12.03
C ASP A 255 12.89 3.37 11.69
N GLU A 256 12.90 2.49 12.70
CA GLU A 256 12.86 1.05 12.49
C GLU A 256 11.63 0.62 11.69
N LEU A 257 10.45 1.17 12.02
CA LEU A 257 9.21 0.92 11.27
C LEU A 257 9.41 1.29 9.78
N ILE A 258 9.95 2.47 9.49
CA ILE A 258 10.17 2.93 8.10
C ILE A 258 11.22 2.06 7.40
N GLU A 259 12.31 1.70 8.06
CA GLU A 259 13.38 0.83 7.53
C GLU A 259 12.89 -0.57 7.18
N LYS A 260 11.95 -1.11 7.97
CA LYS A 260 11.28 -2.39 7.65
C LYS A 260 10.31 -2.28 6.48
N GLY A 261 10.18 -1.09 5.90
CA GLY A 261 9.19 -0.80 4.89
C GLY A 261 7.80 -1.08 5.46
N LEU A 262 7.49 -0.56 6.66
CA LEU A 262 6.16 -0.48 7.28
C LEU A 262 5.61 0.97 7.16
N SER A 263 4.29 1.17 7.03
CA SER A 263 3.69 2.51 7.01
C SER A 263 3.21 2.77 8.39
N PRO A 264 3.58 3.91 8.95
CA PRO A 264 2.96 4.37 10.17
C PRO A 264 1.46 4.46 9.95
N ARG A 265 0.71 4.12 10.99
CA ARG A 265 -0.71 4.44 11.02
C ARG A 265 -0.89 5.91 11.40
N GLN A 266 -2.03 6.49 11.04
CA GLN A 266 -2.30 7.90 11.33
C GLN A 266 -2.28 8.21 12.84
N GLU A 267 -2.66 7.24 13.67
CA GLU A 267 -2.61 7.35 15.13
C GLU A 267 -1.18 7.59 15.64
N VAL A 268 -0.16 7.04 14.97
CA VAL A 268 1.26 7.22 15.30
C VAL A 268 1.71 8.65 15.06
N TRP A 269 1.42 9.20 13.87
CA TRP A 269 1.72 10.59 13.58
C TRP A 269 0.95 11.52 14.51
N ASN A 270 -0.31 11.21 14.80
CA ASN A 270 -1.13 12.00 15.71
C ASN A 270 -0.53 12.01 17.13
N ALA A 271 0.04 10.92 17.60
CA ALA A 271 0.76 10.88 18.87
C ALA A 271 2.01 11.77 18.82
N LEU A 272 2.86 11.62 17.79
CA LEU A 272 4.09 12.40 17.62
C LEU A 272 3.84 13.91 17.57
N PHE A 273 2.83 14.38 16.82
CA PHE A 273 2.46 15.80 16.78
C PHE A 273 1.88 16.33 18.11
N LYS A 274 1.25 15.47 18.92
CA LYS A 274 0.76 15.84 20.27
C LYS A 274 1.83 15.77 21.36
N GLY A 275 2.93 15.06 21.11
CA GLY A 275 4.03 14.84 22.05
C GLY A 275 4.79 16.10 22.45
N GLN A 276 4.57 17.22 21.74
CA GLN A 276 5.11 18.52 22.12
C GLN A 276 4.23 19.14 23.21
N ARG A 277 4.46 18.75 24.47
CA ARG A 277 4.03 19.52 25.64
C ARG A 277 5.26 20.08 26.34
N GLU A 278 5.08 21.29 26.86
CA GLU A 278 6.07 22.10 27.56
C GLU A 278 7.01 21.21 28.38
N THR A 279 8.28 21.20 27.99
CA THR A 279 9.36 20.89 28.92
C THR A 279 9.28 21.93 30.02
N THR A 280 8.47 21.69 31.05
CA THR A 280 8.67 22.30 32.35
C THR A 280 10.10 21.94 32.75
N GLU A 281 10.86 22.96 33.11
CA GLU A 281 12.31 22.92 33.34
C GLU A 281 12.77 22.01 34.50
N GLU A 282 11.93 21.09 34.97
CA GLU A 282 12.19 20.28 36.14
C GLU A 282 11.94 18.79 35.85
N GLY A 283 13.00 18.08 35.48
CA GLY A 283 13.06 16.63 35.68
C GLY A 283 13.67 15.83 34.54
N GLY A 284 15.01 15.81 34.43
CA GLY A 284 15.66 14.82 33.57
C GLY A 284 17.13 15.09 33.26
N LYS A 285 18.00 15.06 34.28
CA LYS A 285 19.43 14.82 34.03
C LYS A 285 19.61 13.35 33.63
N GLY A 286 19.82 13.08 32.35
CA GLY A 286 20.30 11.77 31.87
C GLY A 286 19.90 11.43 30.43
N LEU A 287 20.91 11.18 29.60
CA LEU A 287 20.87 10.86 28.16
C LEU A 287 20.45 12.03 27.23
N GLU A 288 21.12 12.11 26.08
CA GLU A 288 21.07 13.17 25.07
C GLU A 288 19.62 13.58 24.73
N ALA A 289 19.11 14.64 25.38
CA ALA A 289 17.79 15.15 25.08
C ALA A 289 17.75 15.63 23.61
N MET A 290 16.87 15.03 22.80
CA MET A 290 16.63 15.43 21.43
C MET A 290 16.31 16.94 21.39
N SER A 291 17.05 17.68 20.58
CA SER A 291 16.84 19.13 20.49
C SER A 291 15.46 19.45 19.91
N GLN A 292 14.86 20.57 20.32
CA GLN A 292 13.59 21.03 19.74
C GLN A 292 13.68 21.21 18.21
N SER A 293 14.86 21.60 17.70
CA SER A 293 15.11 21.73 16.25
C SER A 293 15.04 20.38 15.54
N GLU A 294 15.71 19.37 16.09
CA GLU A 294 15.70 18.02 15.53
C GLU A 294 14.28 17.43 15.55
N HIS A 295 13.55 17.60 16.65
CA HIS A 295 12.16 17.16 16.72
C HIS A 295 11.29 17.83 15.65
N GLN A 296 11.43 19.15 15.46
CA GLN A 296 10.72 19.92 14.44
C GLN A 296 11.04 19.41 13.03
N GLU A 297 12.32 19.19 12.71
CA GLU A 297 12.75 18.66 11.40
C GLU A 297 12.13 17.28 11.12
N ARG A 298 12.07 16.41 12.12
CA ARG A 298 11.45 15.09 11.98
C ARG A 298 9.94 15.17 11.76
N LEU A 299 9.24 16.08 12.43
CA LEU A 299 7.81 16.32 12.20
C LEU A 299 7.54 16.87 10.80
N LEU A 300 8.38 17.78 10.29
CA LEU A 300 8.33 18.22 8.88
C LEU A 300 8.61 17.04 7.92
N GLY A 301 9.52 16.14 8.30
CA GLY A 301 9.79 14.89 7.58
C GLY A 301 8.55 14.01 7.42
N ILE A 302 7.65 13.97 8.41
CA ILE A 302 6.35 13.28 8.30
C ILE A 302 5.47 13.90 7.21
N LEU A 303 5.40 15.24 7.13
CA LEU A 303 4.60 15.93 6.11
C LEU A 303 5.14 15.66 4.70
N LEU A 304 6.48 15.61 4.56
CA LEU A 304 7.12 15.20 3.31
C LEU A 304 6.88 13.72 2.99
N TYR A 305 6.88 12.85 3.99
CA TYR A 305 6.50 11.45 3.81
C TYR A 305 5.05 11.31 3.31
N MET A 306 4.12 12.09 3.89
CA MET A 306 2.72 12.15 3.43
C MET A 306 2.62 12.64 1.99
N ARG A 307 3.34 13.72 1.64
CA ARG A 307 3.45 14.22 0.26
C ARG A 307 3.92 13.13 -0.71
N ASN A 308 5.02 12.47 -0.38
CA ASN A 308 5.69 11.50 -1.26
C ASN A 308 4.91 10.19 -1.45
N ASN A 309 4.00 9.87 -0.51
CA ASN A 309 3.20 8.66 -0.54
C ASN A 309 1.70 8.94 -0.72
N GLN A 310 1.33 10.19 -1.04
CA GLN A 310 -0.06 10.61 -1.25
C GLN A 310 -0.99 10.21 -0.09
N ILE A 311 -0.53 10.48 1.13
CA ILE A 311 -1.28 10.16 2.34
C ILE A 311 -1.99 11.42 2.83
N TYR A 312 -3.29 11.30 2.99
CA TYR A 312 -4.15 12.38 3.47
C TYR A 312 -4.45 12.16 4.96
N PRO A 313 -4.10 13.12 5.83
CA PRO A 313 -4.45 13.01 7.24
C PRO A 313 -5.97 13.04 7.42
N GLU A 314 -6.47 12.26 8.38
CA GLU A 314 -7.81 12.41 8.95
C GLU A 314 -7.91 13.78 9.63
N HIS A 315 -9.11 14.34 9.74
CA HIS A 315 -9.35 15.63 10.39
C HIS A 315 -8.72 15.73 11.80
N SER A 316 -8.68 14.63 12.56
CA SER A 316 -8.06 14.56 13.89
C SER A 316 -6.55 14.82 13.85
N LEU A 317 -5.84 14.17 12.92
CA LEU A 317 -4.41 14.37 12.68
C LEU A 317 -4.13 15.75 12.08
N ALA A 318 -4.94 16.21 11.13
CA ALA A 318 -4.82 17.56 10.58
C ALA A 318 -4.98 18.62 11.67
N SER A 319 -5.87 18.40 12.64
CA SER A 319 -6.04 19.31 13.80
C SER A 319 -4.80 19.33 14.69
N SER A 320 -4.18 18.17 14.94
CA SER A 320 -2.93 18.09 15.69
C SER A 320 -1.78 18.78 14.97
N ILE A 321 -1.68 18.62 13.64
CA ILE A 321 -0.70 19.34 12.81
C ILE A 321 -0.94 20.84 12.92
N LYS A 322 -2.19 21.31 12.83
CA LYS A 322 -2.55 22.72 12.99
C LYS A 322 -2.08 23.27 14.33
N THR A 323 -2.45 22.62 15.43
CA THR A 323 -2.06 23.03 16.78
C THR A 323 -0.55 23.05 16.96
N TRP A 324 0.15 22.05 16.40
CA TRP A 324 1.60 21.98 16.43
C TRP A 324 2.25 23.20 15.77
N PHE A 325 1.89 23.53 14.52
CA PHE A 325 2.42 24.71 13.83
C PHE A 325 2.15 26.01 14.62
N GLU A 326 0.93 26.19 15.14
CA GLU A 326 0.55 27.36 15.93
C GLU A 326 1.29 27.47 17.27
N SER A 327 1.81 26.35 17.79
CA SER A 327 2.61 26.31 19.02
C SER A 327 4.08 26.71 18.84
N LEU A 328 4.58 26.79 17.59
CA LEU A 328 5.98 27.12 17.30
C LEU A 328 6.28 28.59 17.64
N SER A 329 6.76 28.82 18.86
CA SER A 329 7.12 30.14 19.38
C SER A 329 8.16 30.82 18.48
N GLY A 330 7.93 32.10 18.15
CA GLY A 330 8.82 32.90 17.31
C GLY A 330 8.60 32.77 15.80
N GLN A 331 7.76 31.83 15.35
CA GLN A 331 7.46 31.65 13.92
C GLN A 331 6.09 32.19 13.48
N LYS A 332 5.19 32.55 14.41
CA LYS A 332 3.88 33.18 14.14
C LYS A 332 3.05 32.49 13.03
N TRP A 333 2.98 31.17 13.06
CA TRP A 333 2.13 30.41 12.15
C TRP A 333 0.64 30.59 12.49
N THR A 334 -0.20 30.66 11.47
CA THR A 334 -1.66 30.67 11.59
C THR A 334 -2.26 29.55 10.75
N GLY A 335 -3.15 28.75 11.35
CA GLY A 335 -3.85 27.68 10.66
C GLY A 335 -5.30 28.02 10.38
N SER A 336 -5.77 27.70 9.18
CA SER A 336 -7.16 27.91 8.75
C SER A 336 -7.68 26.74 7.94
N TRP A 337 -8.89 26.28 8.27
CA TRP A 337 -9.63 25.31 7.48
C TRP A 337 -10.19 25.99 6.24
N THR A 338 -9.91 25.45 5.06
CA THR A 338 -10.23 26.10 3.80
C THR A 338 -10.65 25.10 2.72
N SER A 339 -11.01 25.66 1.57
CA SER A 339 -11.19 24.94 0.32
C SER A 339 -10.55 25.73 -0.81
N THR A 340 -10.47 25.10 -1.96
CA THR A 340 -9.87 25.66 -3.16
C THR A 340 -10.94 26.22 -4.08
N THR A 341 -10.55 27.14 -4.96
CA THR A 341 -11.34 27.47 -6.14
C THR A 341 -11.15 26.38 -7.20
N PRO A 342 -12.04 26.27 -8.20
CA PRO A 342 -11.84 25.35 -9.32
C PRO A 342 -10.50 25.55 -10.06
N LYS A 343 -9.92 26.77 -10.00
CA LYS A 343 -8.62 27.11 -10.58
C LYS A 343 -7.41 26.77 -9.69
N GLY A 344 -7.62 26.12 -8.55
CA GLY A 344 -6.52 25.77 -7.63
C GLY A 344 -6.02 26.91 -6.77
N VAL A 345 -6.82 27.94 -6.51
CA VAL A 345 -6.43 29.04 -5.60
C VAL A 345 -6.98 28.77 -4.19
N CYS A 346 -6.12 28.84 -3.18
CA CYS A 346 -6.52 28.74 -1.78
C CYS A 346 -7.45 29.90 -1.40
N ARG A 347 -8.63 29.61 -0.83
CA ARG A 347 -9.58 30.67 -0.44
C ARG A 347 -9.13 31.47 0.79
N CYS A 348 -8.21 30.92 1.59
CA CYS A 348 -7.67 31.57 2.78
C CYS A 348 -6.52 32.53 2.43
N CYS A 349 -5.36 32.01 2.01
CA CYS A 349 -4.16 32.80 1.78
C CYS A 349 -4.02 33.34 0.34
N ARG A 350 -4.93 32.96 -0.58
CA ARG A 350 -4.92 33.33 -2.00
C ARG A 350 -3.72 32.81 -2.81
N SER A 351 -2.90 31.94 -2.24
CA SER A 351 -1.83 31.28 -2.98
C SER A 351 -2.38 30.28 -4.00
N GLU A 352 -1.70 30.17 -5.13
CA GLU A 352 -1.95 29.14 -6.13
C GLU A 352 -1.34 27.82 -5.66
N LEU A 353 -2.14 26.75 -5.72
CA LEU A 353 -1.67 25.40 -5.47
C LEU A 353 -0.81 24.92 -6.64
N GLU A 354 0.08 23.96 -6.35
CA GLU A 354 0.91 23.33 -7.38
C GLU A 354 0.05 22.75 -8.50
N SER A 355 0.41 23.01 -9.75
CA SER A 355 -0.32 22.48 -10.91
C SER A 355 -0.14 20.97 -11.02
N ILE A 356 -1.20 20.26 -11.40
CA ILE A 356 -1.09 18.84 -11.76
C ILE A 356 -0.33 18.63 -13.07
N GLN A 357 -0.29 19.66 -13.93
CA GLN A 357 0.29 19.57 -15.26
C GLN A 357 1.81 19.50 -15.16
N LEU A 358 2.40 18.61 -15.95
CA LEU A 358 3.85 18.50 -16.06
C LEU A 358 4.35 19.55 -17.06
N THR A 359 5.49 20.19 -16.76
CA THR A 359 6.18 21.00 -17.78
C THR A 359 6.69 20.13 -18.92
N ALA A 360 7.05 20.73 -20.06
CA ALA A 360 7.59 19.98 -21.18
C ALA A 360 8.89 19.24 -20.80
N GLU A 361 9.73 19.87 -19.96
CA GLU A 361 10.98 19.31 -19.45
C GLU A 361 10.71 18.17 -18.46
N GLU A 362 9.79 18.37 -17.50
CA GLU A 362 9.37 17.34 -16.55
C GLU A 362 8.82 16.10 -17.27
N TYR A 363 7.96 16.33 -18.27
CA TYR A 363 7.34 15.27 -19.05
C TYR A 363 8.37 14.51 -19.89
N GLN A 364 9.28 15.22 -20.56
CA GLN A 364 10.32 14.59 -21.38
C GLN A 364 11.27 13.77 -20.49
N HIS A 365 11.66 14.31 -19.33
CA HIS A 365 12.46 13.58 -18.36
C HIS A 365 11.75 12.30 -17.88
N LEU A 366 10.49 12.40 -17.46
CA LEU A 366 9.69 11.25 -17.05
C LEU A 366 9.61 10.20 -18.17
N LYS A 367 9.31 10.63 -19.40
CA LYS A 367 9.23 9.76 -20.57
C LYS A 367 10.52 8.99 -20.77
N ASP A 368 11.67 9.65 -20.76
CA ASP A 368 12.96 8.99 -20.99
C ASP A 368 13.29 7.97 -19.89
N ARG A 369 12.99 8.31 -18.63
CA ARG A 369 13.17 7.38 -17.49
C ARG A 369 12.25 6.17 -17.58
N VAL A 370 10.95 6.36 -17.83
CA VAL A 370 10.00 5.25 -17.97
C VAL A 370 10.40 4.35 -19.15
N MET A 371 10.78 4.93 -20.29
CA MET A 371 11.22 4.16 -21.45
C MET A 371 12.47 3.32 -21.18
N THR A 372 13.43 3.86 -20.41
CA THR A 372 14.70 3.18 -20.13
C THR A 372 14.55 2.15 -18.99
N ASP A 373 13.93 2.57 -17.88
CA ASP A 373 13.92 1.80 -16.64
C ASP A 373 12.76 0.79 -16.59
N ILE A 374 11.59 1.15 -17.13
CA ILE A 374 10.37 0.33 -17.05
C ILE A 374 10.09 -0.40 -18.37
N ILE A 375 10.41 0.14 -19.54
CA ILE A 375 10.13 -0.54 -20.83
C ILE A 375 11.33 -1.35 -21.32
N GLN A 376 12.55 -0.86 -21.09
CA GLN A 376 13.80 -1.54 -21.48
C GLN A 376 14.53 -2.18 -20.28
N GLY A 377 13.94 -2.09 -19.08
CA GLY A 377 14.50 -2.64 -17.86
C GLY A 377 14.65 -4.16 -17.89
N ARG A 378 15.49 -4.69 -16.98
CA ARG A 378 15.82 -6.13 -16.93
C ARG A 378 14.63 -7.03 -16.58
N ASP A 379 13.60 -6.50 -15.92
CA ASP A 379 12.45 -7.27 -15.41
C ASP A 379 11.22 -7.32 -16.35
N VAL A 380 11.17 -6.49 -17.39
CA VAL A 380 10.04 -6.41 -18.35
C VAL A 380 9.85 -7.72 -19.12
N PHE A 381 10.97 -8.42 -19.35
CA PHE A 381 11.02 -9.65 -20.14
C PHE A 381 10.75 -10.91 -19.32
N ASN A 382 10.39 -10.78 -18.04
CA ASN A 382 10.03 -11.93 -17.22
C ASN A 382 8.70 -12.58 -17.68
N LYS A 383 7.83 -11.83 -18.38
CA LYS A 383 6.53 -12.33 -18.89
C LYS A 383 6.10 -11.80 -20.27
N THR A 384 6.67 -10.70 -20.77
CA THR A 384 6.36 -10.15 -22.10
C THR A 384 7.50 -10.43 -23.07
N THR A 385 7.18 -10.88 -24.29
CA THR A 385 8.21 -11.16 -25.31
C THR A 385 8.74 -9.87 -25.95
N PRO A 386 10.06 -9.72 -26.17
CA PRO A 386 10.63 -8.57 -26.89
C PRO A 386 9.98 -8.34 -28.25
N GLU A 387 9.64 -9.42 -28.97
CA GLU A 387 9.04 -9.36 -30.29
C GLU A 387 7.62 -8.77 -30.24
N GLU A 388 6.84 -9.10 -29.22
CA GLU A 388 5.50 -8.53 -29.03
C GLU A 388 5.58 -7.04 -28.71
N LEU A 389 6.52 -6.65 -27.85
CA LEU A 389 6.76 -5.25 -27.51
C LEU A 389 7.19 -4.44 -28.75
N GLU A 390 8.10 -4.95 -29.57
CA GLU A 390 8.52 -4.26 -30.81
C GLU A 390 7.39 -4.17 -31.85
N LYS A 391 6.57 -5.21 -31.99
CA LYS A 391 5.34 -5.16 -32.82
C LYS A 391 4.41 -4.05 -32.34
N PHE A 392 4.23 -3.91 -31.04
CA PHE A 392 3.41 -2.85 -30.46
C PHE A 392 4.00 -1.45 -30.68
N LYS A 393 5.30 -1.26 -30.43
CA LYS A 393 5.97 0.01 -30.70
C LYS A 393 5.82 0.43 -32.16
N ALA A 394 5.99 -0.51 -33.09
CA ALA A 394 5.78 -0.27 -34.52
C ALA A 394 4.31 0.07 -34.84
N PHE A 395 3.35 -0.58 -34.17
CA PHE A 395 1.93 -0.27 -34.31
C PHE A 395 1.63 1.17 -33.87
N VAL A 396 2.04 1.59 -32.67
CA VAL A 396 1.80 2.94 -32.14
C VAL A 396 2.46 4.01 -33.03
N LYS A 397 3.70 3.79 -33.49
CA LYS A 397 4.41 4.73 -34.37
C LYS A 397 3.74 4.96 -35.73
N ARG A 398 2.92 4.02 -36.21
CA ARG A 398 2.20 4.11 -37.50
C ARG A 398 0.82 4.75 -37.37
N LYS A 399 0.37 5.04 -36.15
CA LYS A 399 -0.96 5.59 -35.85
C LYS A 399 -0.85 7.07 -35.49
N PRO A 400 -1.95 7.84 -35.57
CA PRO A 400 -1.98 9.18 -35.00
C PRO A 400 -1.69 9.13 -33.49
N THR A 401 -1.37 10.28 -32.91
CA THR A 401 -1.33 10.42 -31.45
C THR A 401 -2.71 10.11 -30.89
N PHE A 402 -2.74 9.35 -29.80
CA PHE A 402 -3.99 9.01 -29.13
C PHE A 402 -4.33 10.05 -28.09
N ASP A 403 -5.60 10.39 -27.95
CA ASP A 403 -6.09 11.25 -26.87
C ASP A 403 -6.32 10.42 -25.59
N VAL A 404 -6.73 9.15 -25.74
CA VAL A 404 -7.00 8.25 -24.61
C VAL A 404 -6.55 6.81 -24.90
N VAL A 405 -5.82 6.21 -23.96
CA VAL A 405 -5.49 4.78 -23.96
C VAL A 405 -6.34 4.04 -22.91
N VAL A 406 -7.10 3.04 -23.33
CA VAL A 406 -8.00 2.26 -22.48
C VAL A 406 -7.39 0.90 -22.19
N ASP A 407 -7.21 0.59 -20.92
CA ASP A 407 -6.84 -0.74 -20.43
C ASP A 407 -8.09 -1.62 -20.37
N GLY A 408 -8.36 -2.32 -21.47
CA GLY A 408 -9.65 -2.98 -21.71
C GLY A 408 -9.99 -4.07 -20.70
N LEU A 409 -9.00 -4.80 -20.18
CA LEU A 409 -9.25 -5.88 -19.22
C LEU A 409 -9.54 -5.31 -17.82
N ASN A 410 -8.72 -4.35 -17.36
CA ASN A 410 -8.94 -3.70 -16.07
C ASN A 410 -10.25 -2.91 -16.05
N VAL A 411 -10.58 -2.23 -17.14
CA VAL A 411 -11.83 -1.49 -17.29
C VAL A 411 -13.05 -2.42 -17.34
N ALA A 412 -12.97 -3.55 -18.04
CA ALA A 412 -14.09 -4.50 -18.06
C ALA A 412 -14.36 -5.11 -16.67
N SER A 413 -13.33 -5.19 -15.81
CA SER A 413 -13.46 -5.63 -14.41
C SER A 413 -14.17 -4.62 -13.51
N ILE A 414 -14.51 -3.43 -14.00
CA ILE A 414 -15.34 -2.45 -13.28
C ILE A 414 -16.75 -2.99 -13.03
N SER A 415 -17.27 -3.80 -13.96
CA SER A 415 -18.55 -4.47 -13.77
C SER A 415 -18.46 -5.52 -12.65
N ASN A 416 -19.34 -5.40 -11.65
CA ASN A 416 -19.53 -6.43 -10.62
C ASN A 416 -20.08 -7.74 -11.24
N ASP A 417 -20.72 -7.66 -12.41
CA ASP A 417 -21.17 -8.83 -13.17
C ASP A 417 -20.10 -9.24 -14.20
N LYS A 418 -19.51 -10.41 -13.99
CA LYS A 418 -18.48 -10.99 -14.87
C LYS A 418 -18.98 -11.28 -16.29
N ASN A 419 -20.30 -11.42 -16.49
CA ASN A 419 -20.87 -11.66 -17.82
C ASN A 419 -20.98 -10.37 -18.65
N ARG A 420 -20.93 -9.20 -18.01
CA ARG A 420 -21.16 -7.90 -18.67
C ARG A 420 -19.87 -7.12 -18.95
N ARG A 421 -18.76 -7.86 -19.13
CA ARG A 421 -17.42 -7.30 -19.32
C ARG A 421 -17.28 -6.57 -20.66
N SER A 422 -17.72 -7.19 -21.76
CA SER A 422 -17.72 -6.54 -23.08
C SER A 422 -18.66 -5.33 -23.14
N GLU A 423 -19.83 -5.41 -22.50
CA GLU A 423 -20.78 -4.30 -22.43
C GLU A 423 -20.18 -3.07 -21.74
N MET A 424 -19.52 -3.27 -20.59
CA MET A 424 -18.86 -2.18 -19.86
C MET A 424 -17.76 -1.52 -20.70
N LEU A 425 -16.92 -2.33 -21.34
CA LEU A 425 -15.85 -1.81 -22.21
C LEU A 425 -16.43 -1.03 -23.40
N LEU A 426 -17.49 -1.55 -24.04
CA LEU A 426 -18.17 -0.89 -25.15
C LEU A 426 -18.79 0.44 -24.71
N ALA A 427 -19.42 0.50 -23.54
CA ALA A 427 -20.01 1.73 -23.01
C ALA A 427 -18.96 2.85 -22.83
N ILE A 428 -17.79 2.48 -22.30
CA ILE A 428 -16.66 3.42 -22.11
C ILE A 428 -16.09 3.89 -23.44
N VAL A 429 -15.84 2.96 -24.37
CA VAL A 429 -15.32 3.31 -25.70
C VAL A 429 -16.32 4.17 -26.48
N SER A 430 -17.61 3.86 -26.39
CA SER A 430 -18.67 4.62 -27.05
C SER A 430 -18.78 6.05 -26.51
N GLU A 431 -18.67 6.24 -25.20
CA GLU A 431 -18.68 7.57 -24.58
C GLU A 431 -17.47 8.40 -24.99
N LEU A 432 -16.26 7.84 -24.91
CA LEU A 432 -15.04 8.52 -25.36
C LEU A 432 -15.11 8.87 -26.85
N LYS A 433 -15.69 7.98 -27.67
CA LYS A 433 -15.86 8.22 -29.11
C LYS A 433 -16.88 9.33 -29.38
N HIS A 434 -17.95 9.40 -28.59
CA HIS A 434 -18.96 10.45 -28.66
C HIS A 434 -18.36 11.83 -28.34
N GLN A 435 -17.34 11.88 -27.48
CA GLN A 435 -16.56 13.09 -27.19
C GLN A 435 -15.56 13.45 -28.30
N GLY A 436 -15.48 12.67 -29.38
CA GLY A 436 -14.62 12.93 -30.53
C GLY A 436 -13.16 12.52 -30.35
N LEU A 437 -12.84 11.75 -29.30
CA LEU A 437 -11.46 11.40 -28.95
C LEU A 437 -10.90 10.27 -29.82
N THR A 438 -9.59 10.31 -30.04
CA THR A 438 -8.80 9.26 -30.71
C THR A 438 -8.38 8.21 -29.68
N ILE A 439 -8.94 7.01 -29.79
CA ILE A 439 -8.87 6.00 -28.73
C ILE A 439 -7.99 4.82 -29.15
N LEU A 440 -7.13 4.36 -28.24
CA LEU A 440 -6.48 3.06 -28.29
C LEU A 440 -7.01 2.15 -27.18
N VAL A 441 -7.54 0.99 -27.53
CA VAL A 441 -7.91 -0.06 -26.59
C VAL A 441 -6.82 -1.12 -26.57
N LEU A 442 -6.27 -1.35 -25.38
CA LEU A 442 -5.38 -2.47 -25.11
C LEU A 442 -6.21 -3.61 -24.53
N GLY A 443 -6.01 -4.82 -25.04
CA GLY A 443 -6.73 -5.99 -24.56
C GLY A 443 -5.91 -7.27 -24.70
N ARG A 444 -6.52 -8.39 -24.37
CA ARG A 444 -5.93 -9.72 -24.49
C ARG A 444 -6.57 -10.52 -25.59
N LYS A 445 -5.83 -11.43 -26.22
CA LYS A 445 -6.37 -12.30 -27.28
C LYS A 445 -7.60 -13.10 -26.86
N HIS A 446 -7.72 -13.52 -25.59
CA HIS A 446 -8.92 -14.22 -25.13
C HIS A 446 -10.20 -13.35 -25.20
N MET A 447 -10.08 -12.03 -25.21
CA MET A 447 -11.24 -11.12 -25.37
C MET A 447 -11.87 -11.23 -26.75
N LEU A 448 -11.14 -11.75 -27.74
CA LEU A 448 -11.64 -12.02 -29.09
C LEU A 448 -12.32 -13.38 -29.22
N GLN A 449 -12.17 -14.26 -28.21
CA GLN A 449 -12.82 -15.56 -28.19
C GLN A 449 -14.24 -15.40 -27.61
N PRO A 450 -15.30 -15.73 -28.37
CA PRO A 450 -16.67 -15.55 -27.89
C PRO A 450 -16.91 -16.37 -26.62
N CYS A 451 -17.32 -15.70 -25.55
CA CYS A 451 -17.72 -16.34 -24.30
C CYS A 451 -18.79 -15.51 -23.60
N ARG A 452 -19.34 -16.00 -22.47
CA ARG A 452 -20.37 -15.28 -21.70
C ARG A 452 -19.94 -13.89 -21.23
N SER A 453 -18.64 -13.63 -21.14
CA SER A 453 -18.07 -12.34 -20.72
C SER A 453 -17.67 -11.45 -21.89
N TRP A 454 -17.47 -12.02 -23.07
CA TRP A 454 -16.91 -11.34 -24.24
C TRP A 454 -17.79 -11.63 -25.45
N GLU A 455 -18.80 -10.78 -25.64
CA GLU A 455 -19.70 -10.91 -26.77
C GLU A 455 -19.04 -10.49 -28.08
N ARG A 456 -19.23 -11.31 -29.11
CA ARG A 456 -18.66 -11.06 -30.44
C ARG A 456 -19.17 -9.75 -31.06
N HIS A 457 -20.42 -9.40 -30.77
CA HIS A 457 -21.03 -8.18 -31.28
C HIS A 457 -20.35 -6.93 -30.70
N ASP A 458 -20.26 -6.86 -29.37
CA ASP A 458 -19.63 -5.75 -28.65
C ASP A 458 -18.17 -5.55 -29.07
N MET A 459 -17.39 -6.62 -29.12
CA MET A 459 -15.97 -6.54 -29.48
C MET A 459 -15.78 -6.05 -30.92
N LYS A 460 -16.68 -6.40 -31.84
CA LYS A 460 -16.67 -5.89 -33.22
C LYS A 460 -16.99 -4.39 -33.27
N LEU A 461 -17.96 -3.93 -32.47
CA LEU A 461 -18.28 -2.50 -32.36
C LEU A 461 -17.10 -1.71 -31.77
N ILE A 462 -16.45 -2.22 -30.73
CA ILE A 462 -15.25 -1.61 -30.15
C ILE A 462 -14.15 -1.43 -31.21
N GLN A 463 -13.88 -2.48 -32.00
CA GLN A 463 -12.88 -2.43 -33.09
C GLN A 463 -13.25 -1.45 -34.23
N GLN A 464 -14.54 -1.12 -34.39
CA GLN A 464 -15.00 -0.12 -35.36
C GLN A 464 -14.88 1.31 -34.80
N GLN A 465 -15.00 1.48 -33.49
CA GLN A 465 -14.99 2.78 -32.83
C GLN A 465 -13.58 3.25 -32.42
N ALA A 466 -12.67 2.32 -32.13
CA ALA A 466 -11.33 2.59 -31.60
C ALA A 466 -10.24 1.76 -32.28
N HIS A 467 -9.00 2.26 -32.21
CA HIS A 467 -7.83 1.44 -32.53
C HIS A 467 -7.67 0.38 -31.44
N CYS A 468 -7.41 -0.87 -31.80
CA CYS A 468 -7.28 -1.96 -30.83
C CYS A 468 -5.97 -2.70 -31.02
N PHE A 469 -5.29 -3.05 -29.92
CA PHE A 469 -4.15 -3.95 -29.91
C PHE A 469 -4.35 -5.03 -28.85
N PHE A 470 -4.26 -6.30 -29.26
CA PHE A 470 -4.51 -7.45 -28.38
C PHE A 470 -3.22 -8.23 -28.12
N THR A 471 -2.75 -8.19 -26.88
CA THR A 471 -1.55 -8.91 -26.41
C THR A 471 -1.85 -10.37 -26.08
N GLU A 472 -0.81 -11.19 -25.95
CA GLU A 472 -0.92 -12.55 -25.44
C GLU A 472 -1.50 -12.54 -24.01
N ASN A 473 -2.19 -13.62 -23.62
CA ASN A 473 -2.83 -13.72 -22.31
C ASN A 473 -1.85 -13.77 -21.12
N ILE A 474 -0.57 -13.99 -21.39
CA ILE A 474 0.50 -14.11 -20.38
C ILE A 474 1.31 -12.83 -20.19
N SER A 475 1.21 -11.87 -21.12
CA SER A 475 1.98 -10.63 -21.10
C SER A 475 1.59 -9.74 -19.92
N GLU A 476 2.43 -8.80 -19.51
CA GLU A 476 2.02 -7.75 -18.57
C GLU A 476 1.43 -6.57 -19.36
N ASP A 477 0.31 -5.99 -18.89
CA ASP A 477 -0.41 -4.93 -19.61
C ASP A 477 0.26 -3.56 -19.46
N ASP A 478 0.91 -3.34 -18.32
CA ASP A 478 1.41 -2.01 -17.93
C ASP A 478 2.49 -1.44 -18.86
N PRO A 479 3.46 -2.21 -19.40
CA PRO A 479 4.43 -1.67 -20.34
C PRO A 479 3.77 -1.13 -21.63
N PHE A 480 2.70 -1.77 -22.10
CA PHE A 480 1.98 -1.35 -23.29
C PHE A 480 1.17 -0.08 -23.03
N LEU A 481 0.49 -0.02 -21.89
CA LEU A 481 -0.26 1.16 -21.44
C LEU A 481 0.65 2.37 -21.29
N LEU A 482 1.72 2.24 -20.49
CA LEU A 482 2.71 3.29 -20.25
C LEU A 482 3.33 3.78 -21.55
N TYR A 483 3.76 2.86 -22.42
CA TYR A 483 4.40 3.23 -23.68
C TYR A 483 3.44 4.03 -24.56
N ALA A 484 2.20 3.57 -24.76
CA ALA A 484 1.26 4.25 -25.65
C ALA A 484 0.87 5.64 -25.16
N THR A 485 0.62 5.79 -23.85
CA THR A 485 0.24 7.08 -23.28
C THR A 485 1.41 8.07 -23.33
N LEU A 486 2.62 7.66 -22.89
CA LEU A 486 3.79 8.54 -22.90
C LEU A 486 4.34 8.83 -24.31
N HIS A 487 4.13 7.91 -25.26
CA HIS A 487 4.50 8.14 -26.65
C HIS A 487 3.56 9.14 -27.31
N SER A 488 2.25 9.11 -26.99
CA SER A 488 1.25 9.98 -27.60
C SER A 488 1.40 11.44 -27.17
N GLY A 489 1.85 11.70 -25.94
CA GLY A 489 2.23 13.04 -25.47
C GLY A 489 1.54 13.43 -24.17
N ASN A 490 1.88 14.62 -23.64
CA ASN A 490 1.39 15.13 -22.35
C ASN A 490 -0.12 15.46 -22.33
N HIS A 491 -0.80 15.36 -23.47
CA HIS A 491 -2.25 15.50 -23.57
C HIS A 491 -2.99 14.16 -23.44
N CYS A 492 -2.28 13.04 -23.58
CA CYS A 492 -2.87 11.72 -23.69
C CYS A 492 -3.25 11.18 -22.31
N LEU A 493 -4.54 10.91 -22.11
CA LEU A 493 -5.06 10.32 -20.88
C LEU A 493 -5.07 8.79 -20.97
N PHE A 494 -5.31 8.12 -19.86
CA PHE A 494 -5.54 6.68 -19.85
C PHE A 494 -6.63 6.27 -18.87
N VAL A 495 -7.35 5.19 -19.20
CA VAL A 495 -8.40 4.62 -18.34
C VAL A 495 -7.89 3.28 -17.82
N SER A 496 -7.65 3.18 -16.52
CA SER A 496 -7.34 1.92 -15.84
C SER A 496 -7.76 1.99 -14.37
N LYS A 497 -7.98 0.82 -13.77
CA LYS A 497 -8.16 0.65 -12.33
C LYS A 497 -6.86 0.41 -11.59
N ASP A 498 -5.77 0.10 -12.30
CA ASP A 498 -4.49 -0.15 -11.66
C ASP A 498 -3.92 1.16 -11.09
N LEU A 499 -3.30 1.06 -9.93
CA LEU A 499 -2.58 2.14 -9.29
C LEU A 499 -1.10 2.16 -9.68
N MET A 500 -0.66 1.24 -10.55
CA MET A 500 0.67 1.15 -11.17
C MET A 500 1.81 1.08 -10.13
N ARG A 501 1.54 0.41 -9.01
CA ARG A 501 2.38 0.44 -7.80
C ARG A 501 3.73 -0.24 -7.99
N ASP A 502 3.76 -1.33 -8.75
CA ASP A 502 4.98 -2.11 -8.96
C ASP A 502 5.99 -1.36 -9.85
N HIS A 503 5.49 -0.53 -10.78
CA HIS A 503 6.32 0.30 -11.67
C HIS A 503 7.05 1.41 -10.94
N LYS A 504 6.46 1.96 -9.87
CA LYS A 504 7.12 2.93 -8.98
C LYS A 504 8.42 2.36 -8.41
N ALA A 505 8.41 1.09 -8.01
CA ALA A 505 9.57 0.45 -7.38
C ALA A 505 10.75 0.29 -8.34
N CYS A 506 10.48 0.25 -9.65
CA CYS A 506 11.50 0.19 -10.70
C CYS A 506 12.19 1.54 -10.95
N LEU A 507 11.59 2.66 -10.53
CA LEU A 507 12.16 4.00 -10.72
C LEU A 507 13.20 4.31 -9.62
N PRO A 508 14.46 4.57 -9.97
CA PRO A 508 15.56 4.53 -9.00
C PRO A 508 15.59 5.74 -8.07
N ASP A 509 15.20 6.93 -8.52
CA ASP A 509 15.27 8.16 -7.74
C ASP A 509 13.89 8.68 -7.29
N ILE A 510 13.89 9.49 -6.23
CA ILE A 510 12.68 10.01 -5.60
C ILE A 510 11.98 11.03 -6.50
N ALA A 511 12.72 11.85 -7.24
CA ALA A 511 12.16 12.90 -8.09
C ALA A 511 11.38 12.30 -9.27
N THR A 512 11.94 11.30 -9.94
CA THR A 512 11.24 10.57 -11.02
C THR A 512 10.00 9.86 -10.48
N ARG A 513 10.06 9.26 -9.29
CA ARG A 513 8.88 8.66 -8.64
C ARG A 513 7.78 9.68 -8.35
N GLN A 514 8.15 10.89 -7.90
CA GLN A 514 7.20 11.98 -7.69
C GLN A 514 6.56 12.44 -9.01
N LEU A 515 7.36 12.60 -10.07
CA LEU A 515 6.86 12.96 -11.40
C LEU A 515 5.93 11.90 -11.98
N PHE A 516 6.27 10.61 -11.82
CA PHE A 516 5.42 9.51 -12.28
C PHE A 516 4.05 9.55 -11.61
N PHE A 517 4.01 9.81 -10.30
CA PHE A 517 2.75 9.93 -9.57
C PHE A 517 1.95 11.19 -9.92
N LYS A 518 2.63 12.33 -10.12
CA LYS A 518 2.01 13.56 -10.62
C LYS A 518 1.38 13.30 -12.00
N TRP A 519 2.11 12.63 -12.88
CA TRP A 519 1.63 12.21 -14.20
C TRP A 519 0.43 11.27 -14.08
N GLN A 520 0.53 10.22 -13.27
CA GLN A 520 -0.58 9.29 -13.05
C GLN A 520 -1.85 10.02 -12.61
N ARG A 521 -1.78 10.87 -11.58
CA ARG A 521 -2.93 11.64 -11.10
C ARG A 521 -3.50 12.60 -12.14
N GLY A 522 -2.63 13.20 -12.96
CA GLY A 522 -3.03 14.13 -14.01
C GLY A 522 -3.52 13.46 -15.30
N HIS A 523 -3.29 12.16 -15.49
CA HIS A 523 -3.56 11.47 -16.76
C HIS A 523 -4.47 10.25 -16.61
N GLN A 524 -4.71 9.75 -15.39
CA GLN A 524 -5.58 8.61 -15.12
C GLN A 524 -7.04 9.04 -14.98
N LEU A 525 -7.88 8.57 -15.91
CA LEU A 525 -9.32 8.71 -15.86
C LEU A 525 -9.94 7.56 -15.05
N VAL A 526 -10.67 7.92 -14.00
CA VAL A 526 -11.41 6.98 -13.15
C VAL A 526 -12.90 7.08 -13.49
N VAL A 527 -13.56 5.94 -13.69
CA VAL A 527 -15.00 5.88 -13.95
C VAL A 527 -15.77 6.19 -12.66
N ASP A 528 -16.69 7.16 -12.73
CA ASP A 528 -17.51 7.61 -11.60
C ASP A 528 -18.75 6.71 -11.40
N GLY A 529 -18.83 6.09 -10.21
CA GLY A 529 -20.00 5.35 -9.76
C GLY A 529 -20.32 4.06 -10.53
N TYR A 530 -21.56 3.57 -10.36
CA TYR A 530 -22.05 2.38 -11.06
C TYR A 530 -22.68 2.76 -12.40
N VAL A 531 -22.17 2.19 -13.50
CA VAL A 531 -22.72 2.36 -14.84
C VAL A 531 -23.97 1.49 -14.98
N ALA A 532 -25.15 2.09 -14.79
CA ALA A 532 -26.43 1.44 -15.08
C ALA A 532 -26.67 1.32 -16.60
N ALA A 533 -27.34 0.26 -17.03
CA ALA A 533 -27.68 0.06 -18.45
C ALA A 533 -28.45 1.28 -19.00
N GLY A 534 -27.97 1.86 -20.10
CA GLY A 534 -28.58 3.01 -20.77
C GLY A 534 -28.21 4.39 -20.21
N LYS A 535 -27.39 4.49 -19.16
CA LYS A 535 -26.83 5.77 -18.70
C LYS A 535 -25.45 6.02 -19.30
N ARG A 536 -25.12 7.30 -19.56
CA ARG A 536 -23.79 7.71 -20.00
C ARG A 536 -22.76 7.41 -18.92
N VAL A 537 -21.58 6.96 -19.36
CA VAL A 537 -20.41 6.81 -18.49
C VAL A 537 -19.95 8.21 -18.10
N ARG A 538 -19.63 8.42 -16.82
CA ARG A 538 -18.98 9.64 -16.35
C ARG A 538 -17.60 9.30 -15.83
N PHE A 539 -16.65 10.19 -16.06
CA PHE A 539 -15.32 10.11 -15.47
C PHE A 539 -15.19 11.16 -14.38
N GLN A 540 -14.37 10.87 -13.38
CA GLN A 540 -13.98 11.88 -12.39
C GLN A 540 -13.22 13.01 -13.08
N SER A 541 -13.55 14.26 -12.72
CA SER A 541 -12.86 15.42 -13.26
C SER A 541 -11.43 15.45 -12.73
N ILE A 542 -10.46 15.53 -13.65
CA ILE A 542 -9.08 15.86 -13.31
C ILE A 542 -9.06 17.36 -12.98
N LEU A 543 -8.51 17.71 -11.82
CA LEU A 543 -8.39 19.10 -11.37
C LEU A 543 -7.11 19.72 -11.95
N ASP A 544 -7.09 21.04 -12.15
CA ASP A 544 -5.91 21.74 -12.69
C ASP A 544 -4.73 21.84 -11.69
N TYR A 545 -4.95 21.42 -10.44
CA TYR A 545 -4.01 21.47 -9.33
C TYR A 545 -3.83 20.09 -8.69
N ASP A 546 -2.68 19.89 -8.08
CA ASP A 546 -2.26 18.61 -7.50
C ASP A 546 -2.73 18.48 -6.04
N THR A 547 -3.65 17.56 -5.77
CA THR A 547 -4.14 17.31 -4.41
C THR A 547 -3.17 16.45 -3.61
N ILE A 548 -2.08 17.06 -3.14
CA ILE A 548 -1.06 16.49 -2.25
C ILE A 548 -0.73 17.48 -1.13
N VAL A 549 0.05 17.06 -0.13
CA VAL A 549 0.63 18.01 0.84
C VAL A 549 1.62 18.93 0.10
N GLN A 550 1.43 20.23 0.17
CA GLN A 550 2.23 21.24 -0.54
C GLN A 550 2.89 22.23 0.42
N THR A 551 4.05 22.76 0.05
CA THR A 551 4.73 23.83 0.80
C THR A 551 5.46 24.80 -0.11
N SER A 552 5.43 26.09 0.25
CA SER A 552 6.21 27.15 -0.37
C SER A 552 7.32 27.69 0.57
N GLY A 553 7.65 26.94 1.62
CA GLY A 553 8.50 27.41 2.73
C GLY A 553 7.68 28.14 3.80
N ASP A 554 7.12 29.30 3.45
CA ASP A 554 6.32 30.13 4.36
C ASP A 554 4.82 29.77 4.41
N SER A 555 4.41 28.77 3.63
CA SER A 555 3.06 28.23 3.69
C SER A 555 3.04 26.71 3.55
N TRP A 556 2.03 26.08 4.12
CA TRP A 556 1.67 24.68 3.90
C TRP A 556 0.19 24.55 3.55
N HIS A 557 -0.09 23.73 2.55
CA HIS A 557 -1.45 23.33 2.18
C HIS A 557 -1.57 21.81 2.32
N ILE A 558 -2.38 21.36 3.27
CA ILE A 558 -2.49 19.96 3.64
C ILE A 558 -3.92 19.50 3.34
N PRO A 559 -4.16 18.72 2.27
CA PRO A 559 -5.47 18.14 2.02
C PRO A 559 -5.79 17.09 3.08
N TYR A 560 -7.01 17.09 3.60
CA TYR A 560 -7.39 16.19 4.69
C TYR A 560 -8.79 15.60 4.50
N ASP A 561 -8.99 14.42 5.08
CA ASP A 561 -10.27 13.70 5.05
C ASP A 561 -11.20 14.24 6.15
N ASP A 562 -12.27 14.92 5.74
CA ASP A 562 -13.31 15.48 6.63
C ASP A 562 -14.52 14.54 6.82
N THR A 563 -14.60 13.48 6.01
CA THR A 563 -15.68 12.50 5.99
C THR A 563 -15.09 11.09 5.97
N GLU A 564 -15.70 10.17 6.72
CA GLU A 564 -15.23 8.78 6.84
C GLU A 564 -15.48 7.92 5.57
N ASP A 565 -16.24 8.43 4.60
CA ASP A 565 -16.80 7.67 3.47
C ASP A 565 -16.08 7.90 2.13
N ARG A 566 -14.94 8.61 2.10
CA ARG A 566 -14.20 8.85 0.84
C ARG A 566 -13.68 7.55 0.26
N SER A 567 -14.02 7.28 -1.00
CA SER A 567 -13.48 6.13 -1.72
C SER A 567 -11.99 6.31 -2.00
N THR A 568 -11.22 5.21 -2.07
CA THR A 568 -9.75 5.28 -2.26
C THR A 568 -9.29 6.01 -3.52
N TYR A 569 -10.16 6.14 -4.53
CA TYR A 569 -9.90 6.83 -5.80
C TYR A 569 -10.39 8.29 -5.81
N GLU A 570 -11.22 8.70 -4.86
CA GLU A 570 -11.65 10.10 -4.71
C GLU A 570 -10.53 10.90 -4.03
N ILE A 571 -10.49 12.21 -4.23
CA ILE A 571 -9.49 13.09 -3.60
C ILE A 571 -10.16 14.03 -2.59
N PRO A 572 -9.46 14.40 -1.49
CA PRO A 572 -9.99 15.33 -0.51
C PRO A 572 -10.35 16.69 -1.12
N GLN A 573 -11.49 17.25 -0.69
CA GLN A 573 -11.96 18.58 -1.12
C GLN A 573 -11.64 19.67 -0.09
N ARG A 574 -11.24 19.28 1.12
CA ARG A 574 -10.89 20.18 2.22
C ARG A 574 -9.38 20.25 2.39
N TRP A 575 -8.94 21.42 2.83
CA TRP A 575 -7.54 21.75 3.00
C TRP A 575 -7.31 22.47 4.33
N LEU A 576 -6.21 22.15 4.99
CA LEU A 576 -5.64 22.95 6.06
C LEU A 576 -4.60 23.89 5.42
N CYS A 577 -4.84 25.19 5.52
CA CYS A 577 -3.92 26.23 5.12
C CYS A 577 -3.15 26.72 6.35
N LEU A 578 -1.83 26.67 6.28
CA LEU A 578 -0.92 27.16 7.32
C LEU A 578 -0.04 28.24 6.69
N THR A 579 0.00 29.42 7.30
CA THR A 579 0.79 30.55 6.80
C THR A 579 1.62 31.17 7.89
N LYS A 580 2.84 31.56 7.54
CA LYS A 580 3.79 32.25 8.42
C LYS A 580 3.65 33.77 8.25
N HIS A 581 3.69 34.53 9.35
CA HIS A 581 3.55 35.99 9.36
C HIS A 581 4.77 36.73 9.92
#